data_AF-A0A377TJM2-F1
#
_entry.id   AF-A0A377TJM2-F1
#
_cell.length_a   1.000
_cell.length_b   1.000
_cell.length_c   1.000
_cell.angle_alpha   90.00
_cell.angle_beta   90.00
_cell.angle_gamma   90.00
#
_symmetry.space_group_name_H-M   'P 1'
#
loop_
_entity.id
_entity.type
_entity.pdbx_description
1 polymer ?
#
loop_
_entity_poly.entity_id
_entity_poly.type
_entity_poly.pdbx_seq_one_letter_code
_entity_poly.pdbx_strand_id
1 'polypeptide(L)'
;MPPPVRRGVRIDPTQTQNLGVKTAAVTRGPLRYAQIFPANISYNEYQYVIMQARAAGFINKVYPLTVGDKVKQGTPLLELTIPDWVEAQSEYLLLQETGAPLRRSRGSSSVYVSPECRMTISAA
;
A
#
# COMPACT_ATOMS: atom_id res chain seq x y z
N MET A 1 69.47 -1.22 45.65
CA MET A 1 68.54 -0.39 44.87
C MET A 1 69.00 -0.42 43.41
N PRO A 2 68.23 -0.96 42.45
CA PRO A 2 68.63 -0.96 41.05
C PRO A 2 68.44 0.44 40.41
N PRO A 3 69.29 0.82 39.42
CA PRO A 3 69.20 2.12 38.76
C PRO A 3 67.93 2.24 37.88
N PRO A 4 67.36 3.44 37.72
CA PRO A 4 66.14 3.63 36.93
C PRO A 4 66.42 3.44 35.43
N VAL A 5 65.68 2.53 34.80
CA VAL A 5 65.66 2.35 33.34
C VAL A 5 64.96 3.52 32.67
N ARG A 6 65.65 4.19 31.75
CA ARG A 6 65.05 5.23 30.90
C ARG A 6 64.19 4.57 29.82
N ARG A 7 62.89 4.85 29.82
CA ARG A 7 61.94 4.39 28.81
C ARG A 7 61.71 5.50 27.78
N GLY A 8 61.83 5.17 26.49
CA GLY A 8 61.61 6.09 25.37
C GLY A 8 62.89 6.49 24.61
N VAL A 9 62.71 7.10 23.45
CA VAL A 9 63.78 7.60 22.57
C VAL A 9 63.61 9.11 22.39
N ARG A 10 64.71 9.86 22.42
CA ARG A 10 64.72 11.30 22.07
C ARG A 10 65.10 11.44 20.60
N ILE A 11 64.40 12.32 19.91
CA ILE A 11 64.64 12.64 18.50
C ILE A 11 64.84 14.15 18.41
N ASP A 12 65.70 14.61 17.49
CA ASP A 12 65.94 16.02 17.25
C ASP A 12 64.63 16.72 16.79
N PRO A 13 64.25 17.86 17.40
CA PRO A 13 63.07 18.63 16.99
C PRO A 13 63.11 19.09 15.53
N THR A 14 64.28 19.43 14.99
CA THR A 14 64.44 19.87 13.60
C THR A 14 64.17 18.72 12.63
N GLN A 15 64.60 17.50 12.97
CA GLN A 15 64.28 16.30 12.20
C GLN A 15 62.79 15.97 12.26
N THR A 16 62.18 16.08 13.44
CA THR A 16 60.74 15.80 13.64
C THR A 16 59.86 16.81 12.88
N GLN A 17 60.27 18.07 12.83
CA GLN A 17 59.57 19.14 12.12
C GLN A 17 59.72 19.01 10.60
N ASN A 18 60.94 18.75 10.11
CA ASN A 18 61.20 18.53 8.68
C ASN A 18 60.46 17.29 8.15
N LEU A 19 60.29 16.26 8.98
CA LEU A 19 59.53 15.05 8.65
C LEU A 19 58.01 15.24 8.71
N GLY A 20 57.53 16.37 9.27
CA GLY A 20 56.11 16.69 9.34
C GLY A 20 55.31 15.74 10.22
N VAL A 21 55.88 15.29 11.35
CA VAL A 21 55.23 14.33 12.25
C VAL A 21 53.90 14.89 12.78
N LYS A 22 52.81 14.15 12.54
CA LYS A 22 51.46 14.48 13.03
C LYS A 22 51.07 13.55 14.18
N THR A 23 50.49 14.11 15.23
CA THR A 23 49.96 13.36 16.37
C THR A 23 48.50 13.70 16.56
N ALA A 24 47.74 12.75 17.11
CA ALA A 24 46.35 12.94 17.49
C ALA A 24 46.16 12.41 18.92
N ALA A 25 45.36 13.11 19.72
CA ALA A 25 45.04 12.66 21.08
C ALA A 25 44.17 11.40 21.02
N VAL A 26 44.49 10.42 21.86
CA VAL A 26 43.70 9.19 21.96
C VAL A 26 42.35 9.51 22.59
N THR A 27 41.27 9.12 21.92
CA THR A 27 39.90 9.25 22.43
C THR A 27 39.25 7.88 22.56
N ARG A 28 38.34 7.73 23.52
CA ARG A 28 37.50 6.54 23.67
C ARG A 28 36.12 6.84 23.10
N GLY A 29 35.61 5.95 22.26
CA GLY A 29 34.28 6.08 21.68
C GLY A 29 33.93 4.87 20.81
N PRO A 30 32.66 4.74 20.40
CA PRO A 30 32.24 3.70 19.48
C PRO A 30 32.80 3.96 18.08
N LEU A 31 33.44 2.94 17.48
CA LEU A 31 33.89 3.00 16.10
C LEU A 31 32.69 2.83 15.16
N ARG A 32 32.51 3.79 14.25
CA ARG A 32 31.43 3.75 13.25
C ARG A 32 31.95 3.11 11.98
N TYR A 33 31.41 1.96 11.62
CA TYR A 33 31.64 1.34 10.32
C TYR A 33 30.66 1.92 9.30
N ALA A 34 31.18 2.36 8.16
CA ALA A 34 30.39 2.86 7.05
C ALA A 34 30.49 1.88 5.87
N GLN A 35 29.35 1.43 5.36
CA GLN A 35 29.26 0.57 4.18
C GLN A 35 28.07 0.99 3.32
N ILE A 36 28.23 0.85 2.00
CA ILE A 36 27.21 1.18 1.01
C ILE A 36 26.72 -0.14 0.40
N PHE A 37 25.39 -0.32 0.36
CA PHE A 37 24.75 -1.49 -0.21
C PHE A 37 23.81 -1.09 -1.34
N PRO A 38 23.78 -1.83 -2.46
CA PRO A 38 22.74 -1.68 -3.46
C PRO A 38 21.41 -2.22 -2.94
N ALA A 39 20.29 -1.58 -3.33
CA ALA A 39 18.94 -2.01 -3.01
C ALA A 39 18.00 -1.77 -4.19
N ASN A 40 16.89 -2.52 -4.23
CA ASN A 40 15.85 -2.38 -5.25
C ASN A 40 14.71 -1.50 -4.75
N ILE A 41 14.09 -0.75 -5.66
CA ILE A 41 12.84 -0.02 -5.41
C ILE A 41 11.69 -0.93 -5.82
N SER A 42 10.93 -1.41 -4.85
CA SER A 42 9.74 -2.25 -5.06
C SER A 42 8.46 -1.46 -4.80
N TYR A 43 7.33 -1.99 -5.26
CA TYR A 43 6.02 -1.48 -4.89
C TYR A 43 5.78 -1.63 -3.38
N ASN A 44 4.98 -0.73 -2.83
CA ASN A 44 4.58 -0.80 -1.43
C ASN A 44 3.55 -1.92 -1.23
N GLU A 45 3.97 -3.01 -0.60
CA GLU A 45 3.11 -4.18 -0.33
C GLU A 45 1.95 -3.86 0.63
N TYR A 46 2.06 -2.80 1.44
CA TYR A 46 0.98 -2.34 2.32
C TYR A 46 -0.10 -1.56 1.57
N GLN A 47 0.15 -1.15 0.33
CA GLN A 47 -0.81 -0.45 -0.54
C GLN A 47 -1.30 -1.36 -1.67
N TYR A 48 -1.51 -2.65 -1.36
CA TYR A 48 -1.95 -3.64 -2.32
C TYR A 48 -3.44 -3.95 -2.15
N VAL A 49 -4.23 -3.77 -3.22
CA VAL A 49 -5.66 -4.06 -3.22
C VAL A 49 -6.02 -4.93 -4.41
N ILE A 50 -6.60 -6.10 -4.14
CA ILE A 50 -7.22 -6.96 -5.15
C ILE A 50 -8.73 -6.73 -5.09
N MET A 51 -9.29 -6.18 -6.16
CA MET A 51 -10.75 -5.99 -6.27
C MET A 51 -11.40 -7.21 -6.89
N GLN A 52 -12.41 -7.75 -6.21
CA GLN A 52 -13.25 -8.86 -6.67
C GLN A 52 -14.71 -8.41 -6.71
N ALA A 53 -15.46 -8.89 -7.69
CA ALA A 53 -16.90 -8.69 -7.71
C ALA A 53 -17.55 -9.34 -6.47
N ARG A 54 -18.53 -8.66 -5.87
CA ARG A 54 -19.21 -9.14 -4.66
C ARG A 54 -20.21 -10.27 -4.92
N ALA A 55 -20.70 -10.37 -6.16
CA ALA A 55 -21.61 -11.39 -6.63
C ALA A 55 -21.34 -11.68 -8.11
N ALA A 56 -21.83 -12.82 -8.60
CA ALA A 56 -21.71 -13.17 -10.00
C ALA A 56 -22.58 -12.25 -10.87
N GLY A 57 -22.14 -12.01 -12.10
CA GLY A 57 -22.82 -11.09 -13.00
C GLY A 57 -22.17 -11.03 -14.37
N PHE A 58 -22.69 -10.14 -15.21
CA PHE A 58 -22.17 -9.92 -16.56
C PHE A 58 -21.50 -8.54 -16.65
N ILE A 59 -20.38 -8.48 -17.38
CA ILE A 59 -19.65 -7.22 -17.62
C ILE A 59 -20.43 -6.44 -18.69
N ASN A 60 -20.80 -5.20 -18.38
CA ASN A 60 -21.45 -4.30 -19.34
C ASN A 60 -20.43 -3.42 -20.07
N LYS A 61 -19.46 -2.89 -19.32
CA LYS A 61 -18.51 -1.90 -19.82
C LYS A 61 -17.18 -2.03 -19.08
N VAL A 62 -16.09 -1.96 -19.83
CA VAL A 62 -14.72 -1.88 -19.30
C VAL A 62 -14.15 -0.52 -19.73
N TYR A 63 -13.60 0.22 -18.78
CA TYR A 63 -12.94 1.49 -19.07
C TYR A 63 -11.56 1.23 -19.71
N PRO A 64 -11.03 2.16 -20.54
CA PRO A 64 -9.75 1.97 -21.24
C PRO A 64 -8.58 2.05 -20.27
N LEU A 65 -8.34 0.97 -19.53
CA LEU A 65 -7.29 0.80 -18.54
C LEU A 65 -6.56 -0.50 -18.83
N THR A 66 -5.24 -0.47 -18.68
CA THR A 66 -4.33 -1.58 -18.94
C THR A 66 -3.40 -1.80 -17.77
N VAL A 67 -2.78 -2.98 -17.71
CA VAL A 67 -1.83 -3.31 -16.63
C VAL A 67 -0.64 -2.35 -16.69
N GLY A 68 -0.39 -1.63 -15.60
CA GLY A 68 0.66 -0.63 -15.49
C GLY A 68 0.16 0.82 -15.44
N ASP A 69 -1.11 1.05 -15.78
CA ASP A 69 -1.70 2.40 -15.69
C ASP A 69 -1.86 2.85 -14.23
N LYS A 70 -1.46 4.09 -13.95
CA LYS A 70 -1.61 4.70 -12.63
C LYS A 70 -3.05 5.21 -12.46
N VAL A 71 -3.81 4.59 -11.57
CA VAL A 71 -5.17 5.00 -11.21
C VAL A 71 -5.20 5.71 -9.85
N LYS A 72 -6.18 6.60 -9.65
CA LYS A 72 -6.48 7.22 -8.36
C LYS A 72 -7.65 6.49 -7.70
N GLN A 73 -7.75 6.56 -6.37
CA GLN A 73 -8.95 6.13 -5.66
C GLN A 73 -10.22 6.74 -6.29
N GLY A 74 -11.25 5.93 -6.50
CA GLY A 74 -12.50 6.31 -7.15
C GLY A 74 -12.51 6.20 -8.69
N THR A 75 -11.37 5.92 -9.35
CA THR A 75 -11.33 5.75 -10.81
C THR A 75 -12.16 4.54 -11.23
N PRO A 76 -13.16 4.69 -12.11
CA PRO A 76 -14.02 3.57 -12.50
C PRO A 76 -13.23 2.60 -13.39
N LEU A 77 -13.28 1.32 -13.04
CA LEU A 77 -12.56 0.24 -13.73
C LEU A 77 -13.49 -0.50 -14.69
N LEU A 78 -14.65 -0.92 -14.19
CA LEU A 78 -15.65 -1.66 -14.95
C LEU A 78 -17.05 -1.47 -14.35
N GLU A 79 -18.06 -1.68 -15.18
CA GLU A 79 -19.46 -1.75 -14.81
C GLU A 79 -19.96 -3.19 -14.99
N LEU A 80 -20.58 -3.76 -13.96
CA LEU A 80 -21.22 -5.08 -14.01
C LEU A 80 -22.71 -5.01 -13.63
N THR A 81 -23.52 -5.89 -14.22
CA THR A 81 -24.91 -6.15 -13.78
C THR A 81 -24.94 -7.38 -12.90
N ILE A 82 -25.49 -7.26 -11.69
CA ILE A 82 -25.65 -8.35 -10.72
C ILE A 82 -27.15 -8.71 -10.62
N PRO A 83 -27.59 -9.84 -11.17
CA PRO A 83 -29.00 -10.24 -11.11
C PRO A 83 -29.46 -10.63 -9.70
N ASP A 84 -28.54 -11.13 -8.86
CA ASP A 84 -28.84 -11.64 -7.51
C ASP A 84 -29.46 -10.59 -6.58
N TRP A 85 -29.29 -9.30 -6.88
CA TRP A 85 -29.82 -8.21 -6.04
C TRP A 85 -31.18 -7.68 -6.51
N VAL A 86 -31.66 -8.09 -7.69
CA VAL A 86 -32.92 -7.63 -8.26
C VAL A 86 -34.12 -8.08 -7.39
N GLU A 87 -34.08 -9.30 -6.86
CA GLU A 87 -35.15 -9.86 -6.02
C GLU A 87 -35.28 -9.12 -4.67
N ALA A 88 -34.17 -8.83 -3.99
CA ALA A 88 -34.21 -8.10 -2.72
C ALA A 88 -34.69 -6.65 -2.89
N GLN A 89 -34.38 -6.03 -4.03
CA GLN A 89 -34.82 -4.66 -4.33
C GLN A 89 -36.29 -4.60 -4.70
N SER A 90 -36.79 -5.57 -5.46
CA SER A 90 -38.22 -5.64 -5.81
C SER A 90 -39.10 -5.82 -4.57
N GLU A 91 -38.67 -6.67 -3.63
CA GLU A 91 -39.39 -6.87 -2.37
C GLU A 91 -39.37 -5.61 -1.49
N TYR A 92 -38.23 -4.91 -1.40
CA TYR A 92 -38.14 -3.66 -0.64
C TYR A 92 -39.02 -2.54 -1.22
N LEU A 93 -39.05 -2.39 -2.55
CA LEU A 93 -39.89 -1.40 -3.21
C LEU A 93 -41.38 -1.72 -3.03
N LEU A 94 -41.76 -3.00 -3.14
CA LEU A 94 -43.12 -3.45 -2.87
C LEU A 94 -43.57 -3.11 -1.44
N LEU A 95 -42.68 -3.28 -0.47
CA LEU A 95 -42.94 -2.93 0.94
C LEU A 95 -43.10 -1.42 1.15
N GLN A 96 -42.30 -0.59 0.46
CA GLN A 96 -42.46 0.87 0.51
C GLN A 96 -43.78 1.35 -0.07
N GLU A 97 -44.19 0.80 -1.22
CA GLU A 97 -45.43 1.19 -1.90
C GLU A 97 -46.67 0.72 -1.14
N THR A 98 -46.60 -0.46 -0.51
CA THR A 98 -47.79 -1.12 0.08
C THR A 98 -47.94 -0.88 1.59
N GLY A 99 -46.88 -0.43 2.28
CA GLY A 99 -46.92 -0.06 3.71
C GLY A 99 -47.38 -1.18 4.68
N ALA A 100 -47.42 -2.44 4.23
CA ALA A 100 -48.04 -3.55 4.98
C ALA A 100 -47.05 -4.70 5.23
N PRO A 101 -47.08 -5.33 6.43
CA PRO A 101 -46.18 -6.43 6.76
C PRO A 101 -46.52 -7.71 5.99
N LEU A 102 -45.47 -8.48 5.68
CA LEU A 102 -45.47 -9.68 4.84
C LEU A 102 -46.46 -10.75 5.32
N ARG A 103 -47.67 -10.75 4.78
CA ARG A 103 -48.47 -11.95 4.50
C ARG A 103 -49.63 -11.65 3.56
N ARG A 104 -49.38 -11.62 2.25
CA ARG A 104 -50.43 -11.97 1.28
C ARG A 104 -49.87 -12.50 -0.02
N SER A 105 -49.95 -13.82 -0.16
CA SER A 105 -49.88 -14.50 -1.45
C SER A 105 -51.07 -14.13 -2.33
N ARG A 106 -50.80 -14.08 -3.65
CA ARG A 106 -51.69 -13.98 -4.82
C ARG A 106 -52.19 -12.59 -5.23
N GLY A 107 -51.72 -12.16 -6.39
CA GLY A 107 -52.46 -11.26 -7.27
C GLY A 107 -51.55 -10.45 -8.20
N SER A 108 -51.38 -10.95 -9.42
CA SER A 108 -50.83 -10.29 -10.60
C SER A 108 -50.97 -8.75 -10.64
N SER A 109 -49.90 -8.04 -10.28
CA SER A 109 -49.60 -6.69 -10.77
C SER A 109 -48.13 -6.64 -11.14
N SER A 110 -47.85 -6.57 -12.44
CA SER A 110 -46.51 -6.47 -13.00
C SER A 110 -45.91 -5.11 -12.63
N VAL A 111 -45.30 -5.02 -11.44
CA VAL A 111 -44.36 -3.95 -11.13
C VAL A 111 -43.09 -4.30 -11.87
N TYR A 112 -42.88 -3.68 -13.03
CA TYR A 112 -41.69 -3.87 -13.85
C TYR A 112 -40.51 -3.15 -13.16
N VAL A 113 -39.85 -3.83 -12.23
CA VAL A 113 -38.60 -3.33 -11.65
C VAL A 113 -37.53 -3.40 -12.74
N SER A 114 -36.95 -2.25 -13.08
CA SER A 114 -35.90 -2.18 -14.11
C SER A 114 -34.76 -3.15 -13.72
N PRO A 115 -34.37 -4.10 -14.59
CA PRO A 115 -33.47 -5.20 -14.22
C PRO A 115 -32.00 -4.78 -14.04
N GLU A 116 -31.63 -3.53 -14.31
CA GLU A 116 -30.24 -3.08 -14.23
C GLU A 116 -29.82 -2.70 -12.81
N CYS A 117 -29.63 -3.71 -11.96
CA CYS A 117 -28.83 -3.53 -10.74
C CYS A 117 -27.35 -3.39 -11.15
N ARG A 118 -26.96 -2.17 -11.53
CA ARG A 118 -25.62 -1.87 -12.05
C ARG A 118 -24.67 -1.51 -10.91
N MET A 119 -23.56 -2.21 -10.83
CA MET A 119 -22.48 -1.94 -9.90
C MET A 119 -21.24 -1.46 -10.66
N THR A 120 -20.66 -0.34 -10.24
CA THR A 120 -19.38 0.15 -10.74
C THR A 120 -18.29 -0.26 -9.76
N ILE A 121 -17.27 -0.97 -10.25
CA ILE A 121 -16.05 -1.21 -9.48
C ILE A 121 -15.10 -0.05 -9.76
N SER A 122 -14.71 0.65 -8.71
CA SER A 122 -13.75 1.76 -8.77
C SER A 122 -12.51 1.43 -7.96
N ALA A 123 -11.37 1.99 -8.37
CA ALA A 123 -10.09 1.83 -7.67
C ALA A 123 -10.20 2.24 -6.19
N ALA A 124 -9.63 1.41 -5.31
CA ALA A 124 -9.64 1.60 -3.86
C ALA A 124 -8.66 2.68 -3.39
#